data_AF-A0A9X6VF32-F1
#
_entry.id   AF-A0A9X6VF32-F1
#
_cell.length_a   1.000
_cell.length_b   1.000
_cell.length_c   1.000
_cell.angle_alpha   90.00
_cell.angle_beta   90.00
_cell.angle_gamma   90.00
#
_symmetry.space_group_name_H-M   'P 1'
#
loop_
_entity.id
_entity.type
_entity.pdbx_description
1 polymer ?
#
loop_
_entity_poly.entity_id
_entity_poly.type
_entity_poly.pdbx_seq_one_letter_code
_entity_poly.pdbx_strand_id
1 'polypeptide(L)' 'MTYNEFLSLKKGDTVEEKGSGVLGEVTGKDIDCELVWVQWEDAKPFNSQWSYIKDINKY' A
#
# COMPACT_ATOMS: atom_id res chain seq x y z
N MET A 1 8.76 2.06 2.37
CA MET A 1 8.57 1.41 3.66
C MET A 1 9.71 0.42 3.86
N THR A 2 10.17 0.19 5.08
CA THR A 2 11.10 -0.90 5.41
C THR A 2 10.40 -2.26 5.38
N TYR A 3 11.15 -3.35 5.27
CA TYR A 3 10.56 -4.70 5.27
C TYR A 3 9.81 -5.02 6.59
N ASN A 4 10.35 -4.61 7.74
CA ASN A 4 9.70 -4.83 9.04
C ASN A 4 8.38 -4.06 9.18
N GLU A 5 8.31 -2.83 8.66
CA GLU A 5 7.05 -2.09 8.60
C GLU A 5 6.03 -2.78 7.68
N PHE A 6 6.47 -3.32 6.53
CA PHE A 6 5.61 -4.10 5.64
C PHE A 6 5.07 -5.38 6.30
N LEU A 7 5.92 -6.10 7.04
CA LEU A 7 5.48 -7.26 7.82
C LEU A 7 4.40 -6.89 8.84
N SER A 8 4.47 -5.67 9.40
CA SER A 8 3.50 -5.16 10.37
C SER A 8 2.18 -4.67 9.76
N LEU A 9 2.12 -4.45 8.43
CA LEU A 9 0.90 -3.96 7.76
C LEU A 9 -0.24 -4.97 7.86
N LYS A 10 -1.45 -4.43 8.06
CA LYS A 10 -2.73 -5.13 8.14
C LYS A 10 -3.72 -4.53 7.16
N LYS A 11 -4.73 -5.33 6.81
CA LYS A 11 -5.88 -4.85 6.05
C LYS A 11 -6.58 -3.71 6.83
N GLY A 12 -6.89 -2.62 6.16
CA GLY A 12 -7.46 -1.40 6.74
C GLY A 12 -6.42 -0.37 7.18
N ASP A 13 -5.13 -0.69 7.18
CA ASP A 13 -4.08 0.30 7.44
C ASP A 13 -4.03 1.33 6.30
N THR A 14 -3.75 2.58 6.64
CA THR A 14 -3.51 3.65 5.66
C THR A 14 -2.04 3.66 5.25
N VAL A 15 -1.80 3.80 3.95
CA VAL A 15 -0.48 4.00 3.35
C VAL A 15 -0.52 5.21 2.44
N GLU A 16 0.66 5.73 2.13
CA GLU A 16 0.84 6.87 1.23
C GLU A 16 1.76 6.46 0.08
N GLU A 17 1.38 6.79 -1.16
CA GLU A 17 2.24 6.61 -2.32
C GLU A 17 3.36 7.65 -2.32
N LYS A 18 4.61 7.19 -2.43
CA LYS A 18 5.76 8.08 -2.47
C LYS A 18 5.75 8.90 -3.76
N GLY A 19 5.98 10.20 -3.61
CA GLY A 19 6.13 11.13 -4.72
C GLY A 19 4.82 11.82 -5.13
N SER A 20 3.68 11.15 -5.02
CA SER A 20 2.35 11.76 -5.22
C SER A 20 1.73 12.25 -3.90
N GLY A 21 2.01 11.56 -2.79
CA GLY A 21 1.36 11.81 -1.50
C GLY A 21 -0.09 11.30 -1.44
N VAL A 22 -0.52 10.53 -2.44
CA VAL A 22 -1.87 9.95 -2.48
C VAL A 22 -2.01 8.91 -1.38
N LEU A 23 -3.09 9.00 -0.61
CA LEU A 23 -3.41 8.02 0.42
C LEU A 23 -4.18 6.83 -0.15
N GLY A 24 -4.04 5.70 0.50
CA GLY A 24 -4.78 4.49 0.16
C GLY A 24 -4.94 3.55 1.35
N GLU A 25 -5.95 2.69 1.26
CA GLU A 25 -6.21 1.67 2.27
C GLU A 25 -5.65 0.32 1.84
N VAL A 26 -4.91 -0.35 2.71
CA VAL A 26 -4.40 -1.70 2.46
C VAL A 26 -5.54 -2.70 2.44
N THR A 27 -5.69 -3.43 1.34
CA THR A 27 -6.69 -4.49 1.18
C THR A 27 -6.08 -5.90 1.22
N GLY A 28 -4.78 -6.03 1.02
CA GLY A 28 -4.03 -7.29 1.08
C GLY A 28 -2.52 -7.11 0.93
N LYS A 29 -1.75 -8.20 1.00
CA LYS A 29 -0.31 -8.20 0.74
C LYS A 29 0.18 -9.54 0.19
N ASP A 30 1.25 -9.48 -0.60
CA ASP A 30 2.03 -10.62 -1.07
C ASP A 30 3.46 -10.46 -0.54
N ILE A 31 3.84 -11.36 0.37
CA ILE A 31 5.13 -11.32 1.06
C ILE A 31 6.27 -11.75 0.15
N ASP A 32 6.02 -12.69 -0.76
CA ASP A 32 7.05 -13.26 -1.63
C ASP A 32 7.45 -12.24 -2.71
N CYS A 33 6.50 -11.42 -3.15
CA CYS A 33 6.70 -10.38 -4.15
C CYS A 33 7.01 -8.99 -3.56
N GLU A 34 6.98 -8.83 -2.23
CA GLU A 34 7.07 -7.54 -1.54
C GLU A 34 6.05 -6.50 -2.09
N LEU A 35 4.81 -6.95 -2.29
CA LEU A 35 3.70 -6.16 -2.83
C LEU A 35 2.59 -5.96 -1.80
N VAL A 36 1.97 -4.79 -1.84
CA VAL A 36 0.77 -4.47 -1.07
C VAL A 36 -0.36 -4.20 -2.04
N TRP A 37 -1.52 -4.77 -1.78
CA TRP A 37 -2.73 -4.48 -2.52
C TRP A 37 -3.40 -3.28 -1.83
N VAL A 38 -3.54 -2.15 -2.52
CA VAL A 38 -3.99 -0.86 -1.95
C VAL A 38 -5.16 -0.27 -2.73
N GLN A 39 -6.22 0.12 -2.05
CA GLN A 39 -7.31 0.94 -2.58
C GLN A 39 -6.90 2.42 -2.52
N TRP A 40 -6.23 2.91 -3.57
CA TRP A 40 -5.85 4.32 -3.67
C TRP A 40 -7.06 5.25 -3.82
N GLU A 41 -6.98 6.44 -3.22
CA GLU A 41 -8.07 7.42 -3.24
C GLU A 41 -8.34 8.01 -4.64
N ASP A 42 -7.29 8.14 -5.44
CA ASP A 42 -7.33 8.66 -6.82
C ASP A 42 -7.78 7.62 -7.86
N ALA A 43 -7.71 6.32 -7.52
CA ALA A 43 -8.12 5.21 -8.37
C ALA A 43 -9.64 4.92 -8.31
N LYS A 44 -10.44 5.74 -7.62
CA LYS A 44 -11.90 5.59 -7.61
C LYS A 44 -12.47 5.86 -9.02
N PRO A 45 -13.42 5.03 -9.52
CA PRO A 45 -14.19 4.02 -8.79
C PRO A 45 -13.65 2.58 -8.90
N PHE A 46 -12.49 2.34 -9.52
CA PHE A 46 -12.05 0.99 -9.86
C PHE A 46 -10.85 0.53 -9.02
N ASN A 47 -11.21 -0.37 -8.10
CA ASN A 47 -10.51 -1.56 -7.61
C ASN A 47 -9.00 -1.42 -7.41
N SER A 48 -8.66 -1.41 -6.13
CA SER A 48 -7.32 -1.51 -5.56
C SER A 48 -6.21 -2.08 -6.48
N GLN A 49 -5.01 -1.51 -6.41
CA GLN A 49 -3.87 -1.87 -7.26
C GLN A 49 -2.71 -2.45 -6.44
N TRP A 50 -1.84 -3.21 -7.11
CA TRP A 50 -0.59 -3.66 -6.51
C TRP A 50 0.45 -2.53 -6.50
N SER A 51 1.06 -2.31 -5.34
CA SER A 51 2.13 -1.34 -5.16
C SER A 51 3.29 -1.99 -4.42
N TYR A 52 4.52 -1.71 -4.86
CA TYR A 52 5.72 -2.22 -4.19
C TYR A 52 5.96 -1.50 -2.86
N ILE A 53 6.46 -2.22 -1.85
CA ILE A 53 6.74 -1.65 -0.53
C ILE A 53 7.75 -0.51 -0.56
N LYS A 54 8.64 -0.52 -1.56
CA LYS A 54 9.66 0.53 -1.76
C LYS A 54 9.04 1.86 -2.19
N ASP A 55 7.86 1.83 -2.80
CA ASP A 55 7.16 2.98 -3.40
C ASP A 55 6.06 3.54 -2.49
N ILE A 56 5.90 2.99 -1.27
CA ILE A 56 4.88 3.42 -0.31
C ILE A 56 5.52 3.82 1.03
N ASN A 57 4.91 4.76 1.75
CA ASN A 57 5.17 5.06 3.17
C ASN A 57 4.09 4.42 4.05
N LYS A 58 4.47 4.06 5.27
CA LYS A 58 3.47 3.71 6.30
C LYS A 58 3.01 5.02 6.93
N TYR A 59 1.69 5.21 7.03
CA TYR A 59 1.10 6.37 7.68
C TYR A 59 0.88 6.11 9.18
#